data_AF-A0A2E1R9Z9-F1
#
_entry.id   AF-A0A2E1R9Z9-F1
#
_cell.length_a   1.000
_cell.length_b   1.000
_cell.length_c   1.000
_cell.angle_alpha   90.00
_cell.angle_beta   90.00
_cell.angle_gamma   90.00
#
_symmetry.space_group_name_H-M   'P 1'
#
loop_
_entity.id
_entity.type
_entity.pdbx_description
1 polymer ?
#
loop_
_entity_poly.entity_id
_entity_poly.type
_entity_poly.pdbx_seq_one_letter_code
_entity_poly.pdbx_strand_id
1 'polypeptide(L)'
;MYKHHNPNLAKPLLKELLEKLGSNWSNYSYSNNLCASIGYEYKENKHIIILLPNSSKHDIDNEKFSDFSVQLDNSSTGESKIIKTFYSIDQVISYVNQFLKEAK
;
A
#
# COMPACT_ATOMS: atom_id res chain seq x y z
N MET A 1 -9.85 0.22 -16.62
CA MET A 1 -9.86 -0.99 -15.76
C MET A 1 -8.52 -1.67 -16.02
N TYR A 2 -7.55 -1.42 -15.15
CA TYR A 2 -6.17 -1.85 -15.37
C TYR A 2 -6.09 -3.37 -15.09
N LYS A 3 -5.45 -4.13 -15.98
CA LYS A 3 -5.60 -5.62 -16.05
C LYS A 3 -4.41 -6.39 -15.48
N HIS A 4 -3.36 -5.71 -15.02
CA HIS A 4 -2.06 -6.30 -14.73
C HIS A 4 -1.84 -6.64 -13.24
N HIS A 5 -2.84 -7.22 -12.57
CA HIS A 5 -2.64 -7.79 -11.24
C HIS A 5 -1.72 -9.01 -11.30
N ASN A 6 -0.72 -9.07 -10.42
CA ASN A 6 0.16 -10.21 -10.28
C ASN A 6 0.05 -10.82 -8.88
N PRO A 7 -0.92 -11.72 -8.64
CA PRO A 7 -1.16 -12.28 -7.32
C PRO A 7 0.02 -13.12 -6.80
N ASN A 8 0.84 -13.69 -7.71
CA ASN A 8 2.02 -14.45 -7.31
C ASN A 8 3.09 -13.55 -6.68
N LEU A 9 3.18 -12.30 -7.13
CA LEU A 9 4.03 -11.28 -6.50
C LEU A 9 3.35 -10.67 -5.28
N ALA A 10 2.08 -10.28 -5.38
CA ALA A 10 1.42 -9.51 -4.34
C ALA A 10 1.08 -10.32 -3.07
N LYS A 11 0.68 -11.59 -3.19
CA LYS A 11 0.32 -12.44 -2.04
C LYS A 11 1.44 -12.57 -0.99
N PRO A 12 2.68 -12.96 -1.34
CA PRO A 12 3.73 -13.08 -0.33
C PRO A 12 4.05 -11.74 0.34
N LEU A 13 4.07 -10.65 -0.43
CA LEU A 13 4.33 -9.31 0.10
C LEU A 13 3.22 -8.84 1.06
N LEU A 14 1.95 -9.11 0.72
CA LEU A 14 0.80 -8.79 1.55
C LEU A 14 0.86 -9.55 2.87
N LYS A 15 1.14 -10.86 2.80
CA LYS A 15 1.27 -11.71 3.99
C LYS A 15 2.39 -11.18 4.90
N GLU A 16 3.57 -10.92 4.34
CA GLU A 16 4.71 -10.43 5.12
C GLU A 16 4.43 -9.07 5.76
N LEU A 17 3.80 -8.14 5.03
CA LEU A 17 3.44 -6.83 5.57
C LEU A 17 2.43 -6.94 6.71
N LEU A 18 1.38 -7.76 6.57
CA LEU A 18 0.39 -7.95 7.63
C LEU A 18 1.01 -8.62 8.88
N GLU A 19 1.89 -9.60 8.68
CA GLU A 19 2.61 -10.26 9.78
C GLU A 19 3.52 -9.28 10.54
N LYS A 20 4.25 -8.41 9.82
CA LYS A 20 5.19 -7.46 10.45
C LYS A 20 4.52 -6.20 11.01
N LEU A 21 3.44 -5.71 10.41
CA LEU A 21 2.75 -4.48 10.82
C LEU A 21 1.67 -4.72 11.90
N GLY A 22 1.18 -5.96 12.01
CA GLY A 22 0.29 -6.39 13.07
C GLY A 22 -1.20 -6.21 12.77
N SER A 23 -2.03 -6.60 13.74
CA SER A 23 -3.47 -6.87 13.57
C SER A 23 -4.34 -5.68 13.21
N ASN A 24 -3.85 -4.45 13.39
CA ASN A 24 -4.65 -3.27 13.03
C ASN A 24 -4.62 -2.97 11.53
N TRP A 25 -3.67 -3.56 10.79
CA TRP A 25 -3.62 -3.46 9.35
C TRP A 25 -4.50 -4.52 8.71
N SER A 26 -5.21 -4.15 7.64
CA SER A 26 -6.11 -5.05 6.94
C SER A 26 -5.92 -4.97 5.44
N ASN A 27 -6.40 -6.00 4.75
CA ASN A 27 -6.40 -6.05 3.29
C ASN A 27 -7.48 -5.09 2.76
N TYR A 28 -7.06 -4.02 2.07
CA TYR A 28 -7.96 -2.99 1.54
C TYR A 28 -8.41 -3.31 0.11
N SER A 29 -7.51 -3.86 -0.70
CA SER A 29 -7.81 -4.18 -2.09
C SER A 29 -6.98 -5.39 -2.50
N TYR A 30 -7.59 -6.58 -2.46
CA TYR A 30 -7.05 -7.73 -3.19
C TYR A 30 -7.55 -7.77 -4.64
N SER A 31 -8.62 -7.03 -4.93
CA SER A 31 -9.52 -7.28 -6.07
C SER A 31 -9.85 -6.04 -6.90
N ASN A 32 -9.41 -4.83 -6.53
CA ASN A 32 -9.72 -3.62 -7.30
C ASN A 32 -8.50 -3.08 -8.07
N ASN A 33 -8.57 -3.29 -9.39
CA ASN A 33 -8.20 -2.40 -10.49
C ASN A 33 -6.80 -1.82 -10.70
N LEU A 34 -5.72 -2.15 -9.98
CA LEU A 34 -4.34 -1.82 -10.42
C LEU A 34 -3.26 -2.64 -9.68
N CYS A 35 -3.30 -2.54 -8.34
CA CYS A 35 -2.34 -3.13 -7.42
C CYS A 35 -3.05 -3.63 -6.17
N ALA A 36 -2.49 -4.67 -5.54
CA ALA A 36 -2.94 -5.08 -4.22
C ALA A 36 -2.61 -4.00 -3.17
N SER A 37 -3.39 -3.89 -2.11
CA SER A 37 -3.11 -2.94 -1.03
C SER A 37 -3.51 -3.42 0.36
N ILE A 38 -2.79 -2.89 1.35
CA ILE A 38 -3.17 -2.97 2.77
C ILE A 38 -3.40 -1.57 3.32
N GLY A 39 -4.20 -1.44 4.36
CA GLY A 39 -4.48 -0.15 4.96
C GLY A 39 -4.70 -0.21 6.46
N TYR A 40 -4.62 0.97 7.08
CA TYR A 40 -4.82 1.21 8.50
C TYR A 40 -5.50 2.57 8.69
N GLU A 41 -6.59 2.61 9.46
CA GLU A 41 -7.22 3.87 9.88
C GLU A 41 -6.43 4.45 11.06
N TYR A 42 -5.78 5.60 10.87
CA TYR A 42 -4.94 6.22 11.90
C TYR A 42 -5.61 7.37 12.64
N LYS A 43 -6.64 7.96 12.04
CA LYS A 43 -7.59 8.92 12.65
C LYS A 43 -8.94 8.69 11.99
N GLU A 44 -10.01 9.17 12.63
CA GLU A 44 -11.35 9.12 12.06
C GLU A 44 -11.37 9.62 10.61
N ASN A 45 -11.83 8.75 9.70
CA ASN A 45 -11.89 8.98 8.25
C ASN A 45 -10.54 9.17 7.54
N LYS A 46 -9.41 8.93 8.21
CA LYS A 46 -8.06 9.07 7.65
C LYS A 46 -7.32 7.75 7.66
N HIS A 47 -6.97 7.31 6.47
CA HIS A 47 -6.32 6.03 6.23
C HIS A 47 -4.92 6.22 5.67
N ILE A 48 -4.01 5.34 6.09
CA ILE A 48 -2.76 5.10 5.40
C ILE A 48 -2.91 3.80 4.62
N ILE A 49 -2.57 3.84 3.34
CA ILE A 49 -2.70 2.72 2.41
C ILE A 49 -1.31 2.45 1.82
N ILE A 50 -0.89 1.19 1.86
CA ILE A 50 0.31 0.72 1.18
C ILE A 50 -0.13 -0.02 -0.08
N LEU A 51 0.19 0.55 -1.24
CA LEU A 51 0.04 -0.08 -2.55
C LEU A 51 1.25 -0.98 -2.81
N LEU A 52 1.01 -2.21 -3.23
CA LEU A 52 2.04 -3.22 -3.47
C LEU A 52 2.48 -3.21 -4.95
N PRO A 53 3.72 -3.63 -5.25
CA PRO A 53 4.16 -3.83 -6.61
C PRO A 53 3.36 -4.96 -7.27
N ASN A 54 3.09 -4.82 -8.56
CA ASN A 54 2.45 -5.84 -9.41
C ASN A 54 3.40 -6.40 -10.47
N SER A 55 4.64 -5.92 -10.55
CA SER A 55 5.64 -6.34 -11.53
C SER A 55 7.06 -6.21 -10.96
N SER A 56 8.01 -6.96 -11.51
CA SER A 56 9.45 -6.76 -11.21
C SER A 56 10.08 -5.64 -12.04
N LYS A 57 9.34 -5.06 -12.99
CA LYS A 57 9.74 -3.94 -13.84
C LYS A 57 8.74 -2.79 -13.70
N HIS A 58 9.24 -1.57 -13.63
CA HIS A 58 8.42 -0.36 -13.67
C HIS A 58 8.17 0.06 -15.13
N ASP A 59 6.91 0.20 -15.51
CA ASP A 59 6.46 0.50 -16.88
C ASP A 59 5.02 1.01 -16.79
N ILE A 60 4.88 2.32 -16.62
CA ILE A 60 3.60 2.99 -16.34
C ILE A 60 2.62 2.87 -17.50
N ASP A 61 3.11 2.89 -18.74
CA ASP A 61 2.31 2.77 -19.96
C ASP A 61 1.63 1.41 -20.05
N ASN A 62 2.21 0.39 -19.41
CA ASN A 62 1.64 -0.94 -19.28
C ASN A 62 1.18 -1.27 -17.86
N GLU A 63 0.96 -0.25 -17.03
CA GLU A 63 0.36 -0.41 -15.70
C GLU A 63 1.19 -1.33 -14.77
N LYS A 64 2.51 -1.35 -14.95
CA LYS A 64 3.45 -2.18 -14.18
C LYS A 64 4.21 -1.34 -13.17
N PHE A 65 4.12 -1.74 -11.92
CA PHE A 65 4.74 -1.07 -10.78
C PHE A 65 5.64 -2.06 -10.05
N SER A 66 6.89 -1.67 -9.85
CA SER A 66 7.89 -2.45 -9.09
C SER A 66 8.24 -1.83 -7.75
N ASP A 67 7.46 -0.84 -7.31
CA ASP A 67 7.62 -0.13 -6.06
C ASP A 67 6.41 -0.33 -5.14
N PHE A 68 6.63 -0.05 -3.87
CA PHE A 68 5.57 0.16 -2.89
C PHE A 68 5.27 1.64 -2.82
N SER A 69 3.99 2.00 -2.81
CA SER A 69 3.56 3.39 -2.68
C SER A 69 2.74 3.57 -1.41
N VAL A 70 3.13 4.51 -0.55
CA VAL A 70 2.37 4.88 0.64
C VAL A 70 1.47 6.07 0.27
N GLN A 71 0.18 5.88 0.47
CA GLN A 71 -0.88 6.84 0.18
C GLN A 71 -1.61 7.21 1.47
N LEU A 72 -1.94 8.49 1.61
CA LEU A 72 -2.94 8.94 2.58
C LEU A 72 -4.27 9.10 1.86
N ASP A 73 -5.31 8.61 2.50
CA ASP A 73 -6.68 8.71 2.01
C ASP A 73 -7.56 9.34 3.09
N ASN A 74 -8.38 10.30 2.68
CA ASN A 74 -9.37 10.93 3.53
C ASN A 74 -10.77 10.60 3.02
N SER A 75 -11.43 9.64 3.66
CA SER A 75 -12.74 9.15 3.24
C SER A 75 -13.84 10.20 3.40
N SER A 76 -13.65 11.23 4.22
CA SER A 76 -14.63 12.32 4.37
C SER A 76 -14.60 13.30 3.19
N THR A 77 -13.46 13.46 2.53
CA THR A 77 -13.29 14.37 1.38
C THR A 77 -13.12 13.64 0.04
N GLY A 78 -12.83 12.34 0.08
CA GLY A 78 -12.43 11.56 -1.10
C GLY A 78 -11.02 11.88 -1.61
N GLU A 79 -10.22 12.62 -0.83
CA GLU A 79 -8.86 13.00 -1.24
C GLU A 79 -7.87 11.85 -0.98
N SER A 80 -7.16 11.46 -2.03
CA SER A 80 -6.06 10.49 -1.96
C SER A 80 -4.76 11.09 -2.46
N LYS A 81 -3.65 10.91 -1.73
CA LYS A 81 -2.32 11.40 -2.13
C LYS A 81 -1.23 10.40 -1.80
N ILE A 82 -0.43 10.03 -2.80
CA ILE A 82 0.83 9.31 -2.59
C ILE A 82 1.82 10.26 -1.93
N ILE A 83 2.32 9.87 -0.75
CA ILE A 83 3.25 10.67 0.04
C ILE A 83 4.70 10.19 -0.10
N LYS A 84 4.90 8.91 -0.41
CA LYS A 84 6.24 8.34 -0.56
C LYS A 84 6.22 6.99 -1.30
N THR A 85 7.31 6.68 -1.99
CA THR A 85 7.53 5.39 -2.64
C THR A 85 8.79 4.70 -2.11
N PHE A 86 8.80 3.37 -2.16
CA PHE A 86 9.86 2.52 -1.60
C PHE A 86 10.08 1.28 -2.47
N TYR A 87 11.23 0.64 -2.32
CA TYR A 87 11.59 -0.55 -3.10
C TYR A 87 11.79 -1.80 -2.24
N SER A 88 11.55 -1.71 -0.93
CA SER A 88 11.59 -2.86 -0.02
C SER A 88 10.55 -2.75 1.09
N ILE A 89 10.12 -3.91 1.59
CA ILE A 89 9.18 -4.02 2.72
C ILE A 89 9.73 -3.33 3.96
N ASP A 90 11.01 -3.51 4.28
CA ASP A 90 11.59 -2.94 5.51
C ASP A 90 11.60 -1.41 5.49
N GLN A 91 11.82 -0.78 4.33
CA GLN A 91 11.72 0.67 4.19
C GLN A 91 10.29 1.17 4.43
N VAL A 92 9.30 0.47 3.86
CA VAL A 92 7.88 0.80 4.06
C VAL A 92 7.53 0.71 5.54
N ILE A 93 7.88 -0.40 6.19
CA ILE A 93 7.59 -0.65 7.61
C ILE A 93 8.22 0.41 8.50
N SER A 94 9.50 0.72 8.28
CA SER A 94 10.20 1.75 9.04
C SER A 94 9.48 3.10 8.92
N TYR A 95 9.09 3.48 7.70
CA TYR A 95 8.43 4.74 7.45
C TYR A 95 7.04 4.83 8.07
N VAL A 96 6.18 3.83 7.85
CA VAL A 96 4.80 3.88 8.37
C VAL A 96 4.78 3.82 9.89
N ASN A 97 5.68 3.06 10.52
CA ASN A 97 5.79 3.04 11.97
C ASN A 97 6.25 4.39 12.53
N GLN A 98 7.19 5.07 11.86
CA GLN A 98 7.59 6.42 12.25
C GLN A 98 6.42 7.41 12.08
N PHE A 99 5.78 7.40 10.91
CA PHE A 99 4.63 8.26 10.62
C PHE A 99 3.52 8.09 11.66
N LEU A 100 3.18 6.86 12.02
CA LEU A 100 2.14 6.56 13.01
C LEU A 100 2.53 6.96 14.43
N LYS A 101 3.82 7.04 14.76
CA LYS A 101 4.29 7.59 16.05
C LYS A 101 4.15 9.11 16.10
N GLU A 102 4.39 9.79 14.99
CA GLU A 102 4.29 11.26 14.89
C GLU A 102 2.86 11.75 14.70
N ALA A 103 1.98 10.92 14.13
CA ALA A 103 0.59 11.26 13.86
C ALA A 103 -0.33 11.10 15.08
N LYS A 104 0.07 10.31 16.08
CA LYS A 104 -0.62 10.12 17.36
C LYS A 104 -0.37 11.29 18.30
#